data_AF-A0A8T3XSN4-F1
#
_entry.id   AF-A0A8T3XSN4-F1
#
_cell.length_a   1.000
_cell.length_b   1.000
_cell.length_c   1.000
_cell.angle_alpha   90.00
_cell.angle_beta   90.00
_cell.angle_gamma   90.00
#
_symmetry.space_group_name_H-M   'P 1'
#
loop_
_entity.id
_entity.type
_entity.pdbx_description
1 polymer ?
#
loop_
_entity_poly.entity_id
_entity_poly.type
_entity_poly.pdbx_seq_one_letter_code
_entity_poly.pdbx_strand_id
1 'polypeptide(L)'
;IKALEAHMDGFEVMPMNQAARIGDIFVTCTGMTSVIRKEHIVNMKDGAILGNVGHFDVEIDSNFLLKKSRSVREVRPNLDECVLQNGKKIYLIGKGRLANLVAAEGHPPEVMAQSFSNQLLSILYILKNHKKLENKVMKVPQEIDKQVAVDALEAMGVKTDKLTKEQISYMSSW
;
A
#
# COMPACT_ATOMS: atom_id res chain seq x y z
N ILE A 1 -4.14 -14.94 10.37
CA ILE A 1 -3.06 -15.00 9.34
C ILE A 1 -3.61 -14.33 8.10
N LYS A 2 -2.91 -13.36 7.49
CA LYS A 2 -3.43 -12.59 6.33
C LYS A 2 -3.89 -13.45 5.14
N ALA A 3 -3.23 -14.59 4.91
CA ALA A 3 -3.66 -15.56 3.91
C ALA A 3 -5.07 -16.14 4.16
N LEU A 4 -5.43 -16.38 5.42
CA LEU A 4 -6.77 -16.88 5.76
C LEU A 4 -7.82 -15.79 5.58
N GLU A 5 -7.53 -14.54 5.97
CA GLU A 5 -8.44 -13.39 5.74
C GLU A 5 -8.78 -13.27 4.24
N ALA A 6 -7.76 -13.23 3.38
CA ALA A 6 -7.97 -13.16 1.93
C ALA A 6 -8.76 -14.35 1.37
N HIS A 7 -8.50 -15.56 1.87
CA HIS A 7 -9.24 -16.74 1.42
C HIS A 7 -10.72 -16.70 1.86
N MET A 8 -10.99 -16.22 3.08
CA MET A 8 -12.37 -16.06 3.58
C MET A 8 -13.13 -14.95 2.85
N ASP A 9 -12.44 -13.93 2.34
CA ASP A 9 -13.01 -12.91 1.45
C ASP A 9 -13.24 -13.41 0.01
N GLY A 10 -12.94 -14.69 -0.27
CA GLY A 10 -13.19 -15.34 -1.55
C GLY A 10 -12.07 -15.23 -2.58
N PHE A 11 -10.88 -14.76 -2.18
CA PHE A 11 -9.73 -14.69 -3.08
C PHE A 11 -8.98 -16.02 -3.16
N GLU A 12 -8.46 -16.32 -4.35
CA GLU A 12 -7.47 -17.38 -4.52
C GLU A 12 -6.13 -16.95 -3.92
N VAL A 13 -5.58 -17.77 -3.02
CA VAL A 13 -4.28 -17.52 -2.40
C VAL A 13 -3.30 -18.55 -2.93
N MET A 14 -2.24 -18.08 -3.60
CA MET A 14 -1.26 -18.97 -4.22
C MET A 14 0.16 -18.41 -4.18
N PRO A 15 1.17 -19.30 -4.26
CA PRO A 15 2.57 -18.90 -4.42
C PRO A 15 2.84 -18.14 -5.73
N MET A 16 3.82 -17.22 -5.70
CA MET A 16 4.12 -16.35 -6.84
C MET A 16 4.58 -17.09 -8.10
N ASN A 17 5.26 -18.23 -7.95
CA ASN A 17 5.67 -19.07 -9.08
C ASN A 17 4.47 -19.70 -9.83
N GLN A 18 3.33 -19.88 -9.17
CA GLN A 18 2.10 -20.35 -9.79
C GLN A 18 1.36 -19.18 -10.44
N ALA A 19 1.15 -18.09 -9.69
CA ALA A 19 0.48 -16.89 -10.18
C ALA A 19 1.19 -16.27 -11.40
N ALA A 20 2.52 -16.31 -11.46
CA ALA A 20 3.29 -15.81 -12.61
C ALA A 20 2.83 -16.42 -13.94
N ARG A 21 2.41 -17.69 -13.96
CA ARG A 21 2.03 -18.39 -15.20
C ARG A 21 0.65 -17.98 -15.73
N ILE A 22 -0.21 -17.47 -14.85
CA ILE A 22 -1.64 -17.25 -15.15
C ILE A 22 -2.06 -15.79 -15.03
N GLY A 23 -1.31 -14.96 -14.30
CA GLY A 23 -1.66 -13.55 -14.09
C GLY A 23 -1.38 -12.68 -15.31
N ASP A 24 -2.28 -11.73 -15.54
CA ASP A 24 -2.12 -10.69 -16.58
C ASP A 24 -1.64 -9.36 -15.97
N ILE A 25 -2.00 -9.10 -14.72
CA ILE A 25 -1.62 -7.90 -13.95
C ILE A 25 -1.06 -8.33 -12.60
N PHE A 26 0.07 -7.75 -12.22
CA PHE A 26 0.75 -8.01 -10.96
C PHE A 26 0.96 -6.70 -10.21
N VAL A 27 0.46 -6.65 -8.97
CA VAL A 27 0.64 -5.51 -8.06
C VAL A 27 1.35 -5.99 -6.81
N THR A 28 2.47 -5.36 -6.47
CA THR A 28 3.22 -5.61 -5.23
C THR A 28 2.86 -4.58 -4.16
N CYS A 29 2.60 -5.04 -2.94
CA CYS A 29 2.15 -4.22 -1.80
C CYS A 29 2.63 -4.81 -0.46
N THR A 30 3.83 -5.41 -0.46
CA THR A 30 4.28 -6.26 0.65
C THR A 30 5.15 -5.56 1.68
N GLY A 31 5.80 -4.46 1.30
CA GLY A 31 6.84 -3.82 2.08
C GLY A 31 8.20 -4.53 2.03
N MET A 32 8.36 -5.57 1.21
CA MET A 32 9.53 -6.45 1.20
C MET A 32 10.28 -6.42 -0.14
N THR A 33 11.58 -6.70 -0.07
CA THR A 33 12.42 -6.83 -1.28
C THR A 33 12.16 -8.16 -2.01
N SER A 34 12.34 -8.15 -3.33
CA SER A 34 12.47 -9.37 -4.15
C SER A 34 11.23 -10.27 -4.14
N VAL A 35 10.04 -9.67 -4.20
CA VAL A 35 8.75 -10.35 -4.29
C VAL A 35 8.55 -10.92 -5.70
N ILE A 36 8.72 -10.07 -6.72
CA ILE A 36 8.71 -10.46 -8.13
C ILE A 36 10.14 -10.46 -8.64
N ARG A 37 10.72 -11.65 -8.70
CA ARG A 37 12.10 -11.89 -9.13
C ARG A 37 12.16 -12.28 -10.60
N LYS A 38 13.36 -12.27 -11.19
CA LYS A 38 13.63 -12.70 -12.56
C LYS A 38 12.93 -14.01 -12.94
N GLU A 39 12.98 -15.05 -12.10
CA GLU A 39 12.38 -16.34 -12.39
C GLU A 39 10.84 -16.31 -12.44
N HIS A 40 10.20 -15.35 -11.76
CA HIS A 40 8.77 -15.11 -11.89
C HIS A 40 8.50 -14.42 -13.23
N ILE A 41 9.24 -13.35 -13.53
CA ILE A 41 9.08 -12.53 -14.74
C ILE A 41 9.21 -13.35 -16.03
N VAL A 42 10.21 -14.22 -16.13
CA VAL A 42 10.43 -15.05 -17.33
C VAL A 42 9.24 -16.00 -17.58
N ASN A 43 8.56 -16.43 -16.52
CA ASN A 43 7.41 -17.32 -16.56
C ASN A 43 6.07 -16.59 -16.81
N MET A 44 6.08 -15.26 -16.85
CA MET A 44 4.87 -14.47 -17.13
C MET A 44 4.35 -14.65 -18.55
N LYS A 45 3.06 -14.38 -18.72
CA LYS A 45 2.41 -14.27 -20.02
C LYS A 45 3.04 -13.14 -20.83
N ASP A 46 2.97 -13.27 -22.16
CA ASP A 46 3.28 -12.16 -23.05
C ASP A 46 2.27 -11.03 -22.82
N GLY A 47 2.76 -9.81 -22.63
CA GLY A 47 1.96 -8.63 -22.34
C GLY A 47 1.59 -8.42 -20.87
N ALA A 48 2.16 -9.19 -19.93
CA ALA A 48 1.89 -9.00 -18.51
C ALA A 48 2.29 -7.59 -18.01
N ILE A 49 1.48 -7.01 -17.12
CA ILE A 49 1.68 -5.67 -16.55
C ILE A 49 2.10 -5.78 -15.08
N LEU A 50 3.15 -5.05 -14.70
CA LEU A 50 3.73 -5.05 -13.36
C LEU A 50 3.69 -3.64 -12.77
N GLY A 51 3.18 -3.54 -11.55
CA GLY A 51 3.15 -2.31 -10.75
C GLY A 51 3.52 -2.56 -9.30
N ASN A 52 4.08 -1.55 -8.65
CA ASN A 52 4.42 -1.56 -7.23
C ASN A 52 3.68 -0.43 -6.54
N VAL A 53 3.03 -0.71 -5.40
CA VAL A 53 2.43 0.30 -4.51
C VAL A 53 2.91 0.13 -3.06
N GLY A 54 3.90 -0.73 -2.85
CA GLY A 54 4.55 -0.94 -1.56
C GLY A 54 5.83 -0.12 -1.42
N HIS A 55 6.94 -0.76 -1.04
CA HIS A 55 8.15 -0.07 -0.63
C HIS A 55 9.05 0.32 -1.81
N PHE A 56 9.16 1.63 -2.07
CA PHE A 56 10.06 2.24 -3.06
C PHE A 56 10.08 1.52 -4.41
N ASP A 57 11.20 0.91 -4.78
CA ASP A 57 11.44 0.21 -6.06
C ASP A 57 12.10 -1.17 -5.88
N VAL A 58 11.97 -1.78 -4.69
CA VAL A 58 12.68 -3.01 -4.34
C VAL A 58 11.83 -4.28 -4.41
N GLU A 59 10.51 -4.17 -4.51
CA GLU A 59 9.61 -5.34 -4.52
C GLU A 59 9.68 -6.12 -5.85
N ILE A 60 9.94 -5.41 -6.95
CA ILE A 60 10.03 -5.95 -8.31
C ILE A 60 11.47 -5.82 -8.77
N ASP A 61 12.02 -6.86 -9.41
CA ASP A 61 13.33 -6.81 -10.05
C ASP A 61 13.30 -5.94 -11.34
N SER A 62 13.14 -4.64 -11.14
CA SER A 62 13.12 -3.60 -12.17
C SER A 62 14.48 -3.51 -12.87
N ASN A 63 15.58 -3.78 -12.18
CA ASN A 63 16.92 -3.85 -12.76
C ASN A 63 17.02 -4.93 -13.84
N PHE A 64 16.46 -6.12 -13.60
CA PHE A 64 16.39 -7.17 -14.61
C PHE A 64 15.61 -6.69 -15.84
N LEU A 65 14.42 -6.13 -15.65
CA LEU A 65 13.60 -5.64 -16.76
C LEU A 65 14.29 -4.52 -17.54
N LEU A 66 14.82 -3.51 -16.87
CA LEU A 66 15.35 -2.31 -17.51
C LEU A 66 16.73 -2.51 -18.13
N LYS A 67 17.56 -3.42 -17.58
CA LYS A 67 18.96 -3.59 -18.03
C LYS A 67 19.24 -4.91 -18.75
N LYS A 68 18.38 -5.92 -18.62
CA LYS A 68 18.60 -7.26 -19.21
C LYS A 68 17.60 -7.61 -20.30
N SER A 69 16.56 -6.80 -20.49
CA SER A 69 15.69 -6.91 -21.67
C SER A 69 16.47 -6.62 -22.95
N ARG A 70 16.03 -7.24 -24.05
CA ARG A 70 16.55 -7.01 -25.39
C ARG A 70 16.32 -5.56 -25.84
N SER A 71 15.16 -5.01 -25.51
CA SER A 71 14.85 -3.60 -25.71
C SER A 71 13.89 -3.11 -24.63
N VAL A 72 14.00 -1.82 -24.30
CA VAL A 72 13.11 -1.12 -23.39
C VAL A 72 12.71 0.18 -24.07
N ARG A 73 11.41 0.46 -24.11
CA ARG A 73 10.90 1.75 -24.59
C ARG A 73 9.72 2.20 -23.75
N GLU A 74 9.62 3.50 -23.54
CA GLU A 74 8.44 4.10 -22.93
C GLU A 74 7.33 4.18 -23.99
N VAL A 75 6.22 3.46 -23.77
CA VAL A 75 5.10 3.41 -24.72
C VAL A 75 4.04 4.47 -24.44
N ARG A 76 4.01 4.97 -23.20
CA ARG A 76 3.28 6.16 -22.74
C ARG A 76 3.92 6.63 -21.44
N PRO A 77 3.63 7.86 -20.95
CA PRO A 77 4.20 8.36 -19.71
C PRO A 77 4.10 7.34 -18.57
N ASN A 78 5.25 7.02 -17.97
CA ASN A 78 5.38 6.09 -16.84
C ASN A 78 5.01 4.62 -17.14
N LEU A 79 5.04 4.20 -18.40
CA LEU A 79 4.85 2.80 -18.79
C LEU A 79 5.93 2.36 -19.78
N ASP A 80 6.79 1.45 -19.33
CA ASP A 80 7.88 0.89 -20.13
C ASP A 80 7.49 -0.50 -20.70
N GLU A 81 7.58 -0.68 -22.02
CA GLU A 81 7.55 -2.00 -22.67
C GLU A 81 8.96 -2.59 -22.66
N CYS A 82 9.13 -3.70 -21.95
CA CYS A 82 10.38 -4.45 -21.83
C CYS A 82 10.27 -5.73 -22.66
N VAL A 83 10.99 -5.81 -23.78
CA VAL A 83 11.07 -7.03 -24.60
C VAL A 83 12.16 -7.92 -24.04
N LEU A 84 11.78 -9.03 -23.42
CA LEU A 84 12.70 -10.00 -22.85
C LEU A 84 13.53 -10.70 -23.94
N GLN A 85 14.61 -11.37 -23.53
CA GLN A 85 15.47 -12.14 -24.46
C GLN A 85 14.72 -13.26 -25.20
N ASN A 86 13.65 -13.80 -24.58
CA ASN A 86 12.77 -14.81 -25.20
C ASN A 86 11.68 -14.21 -26.11
N GLY A 87 11.70 -12.90 -26.35
CA GLY A 87 10.74 -12.21 -27.22
C GLY A 87 9.44 -11.78 -26.55
N LYS A 88 9.14 -12.25 -25.33
CA LYS A 88 7.95 -11.80 -24.58
C LYS A 88 8.08 -10.35 -24.17
N LYS A 89 6.97 -9.63 -24.19
CA LYS A 89 6.81 -8.26 -23.73
C LYS A 89 6.30 -8.24 -22.31
N ILE A 90 6.91 -7.44 -21.46
CA ILE A 90 6.46 -7.17 -20.10
C ILE A 90 6.32 -5.65 -19.95
N TYR A 91 5.23 -5.19 -19.37
CA TYR A 91 5.01 -3.78 -19.13
C TYR A 91 5.29 -3.43 -17.67
N LEU A 92 6.14 -2.44 -17.44
CA LEU A 92 6.53 -1.99 -16.12
C LEU A 92 6.02 -0.58 -15.88
N ILE A 93 5.18 -0.39 -14.87
CA ILE A 93 4.67 0.91 -14.46
C ILE A 93 5.72 1.62 -13.59
N GLY A 94 5.97 2.90 -13.87
CA GLY A 94 6.78 3.79 -13.03
C GLY A 94 8.20 3.31 -12.78
N LYS A 95 8.77 2.50 -13.69
CA LYS A 95 10.08 1.84 -13.51
C LYS A 95 10.18 0.99 -12.24
N GLY A 96 9.05 0.48 -11.74
CA GLY A 96 8.95 -0.31 -10.51
C GLY A 96 8.79 0.52 -9.22
N ARG A 97 8.71 1.86 -9.32
CA ARG A 97 8.37 2.74 -8.20
C ARG A 97 6.88 2.73 -7.89
N LEU A 98 6.49 3.45 -6.83
CA LEU A 98 5.11 3.60 -6.40
C LEU A 98 4.20 4.10 -7.54
N ALA A 99 3.43 3.18 -8.12
CA ALA A 99 2.60 3.39 -9.29
C ALA A 99 1.54 4.46 -9.05
N ASN A 100 0.91 4.47 -7.87
CA ASN A 100 -0.09 5.46 -7.50
C ASN A 100 0.48 6.88 -7.38
N LEU A 101 1.77 7.05 -7.11
CA LEU A 101 2.42 8.36 -7.00
C LEU A 101 3.11 8.80 -8.29
N VAL A 102 3.70 7.85 -9.02
CA VAL A 102 4.49 8.14 -10.22
C VAL A 102 3.60 8.18 -11.46
N ALA A 103 2.60 7.31 -11.53
CA ALA A 103 1.71 7.19 -12.69
C ALA A 103 0.29 7.73 -12.42
N ALA A 104 0.05 8.32 -11.25
CA ALA A 104 -1.21 8.96 -10.86
C ALA A 104 -0.95 10.07 -9.80
N GLU A 105 -1.98 10.48 -9.06
CA GLU A 105 -1.95 11.63 -8.15
C GLU A 105 -1.87 11.25 -6.66
N GLY A 106 -1.63 9.97 -6.36
CA GLY A 106 -1.54 9.47 -4.99
C GLY A 106 -2.90 9.27 -4.32
N HIS A 107 -2.95 9.51 -3.02
CA HIS A 107 -4.17 9.40 -2.25
C HIS A 107 -4.99 10.68 -2.35
N PRO A 108 -6.33 10.58 -2.41
CA PRO A 108 -7.20 11.74 -2.48
C PRO A 108 -7.11 12.58 -1.19
N PRO A 109 -7.41 13.90 -1.26
CA PRO A 109 -7.27 14.81 -0.13
C PRO A 109 -8.00 14.36 1.14
N GLU A 110 -9.14 13.69 1.02
CA GLU A 110 -9.96 13.23 2.13
C GLU A 110 -9.25 12.15 2.97
N VAL A 111 -8.51 11.25 2.30
CA VAL A 111 -7.69 10.24 2.97
C VAL A 111 -6.44 10.88 3.59
N MET A 112 -5.83 11.83 2.88
CA MET A 112 -4.65 12.55 3.36
C MET A 112 -4.96 13.46 4.56
N ALA A 113 -6.16 14.05 4.61
CA ALA A 113 -6.59 14.91 5.71
C ALA A 113 -6.53 14.18 7.06
N GLN A 114 -6.99 12.92 7.13
CA GLN A 114 -6.92 12.12 8.35
C GLN A 114 -5.47 11.87 8.78
N SER A 115 -4.60 11.55 7.82
CA SER A 115 -3.17 11.32 8.07
C SER A 115 -2.47 12.58 8.60
N PHE A 116 -2.73 13.74 7.97
CA PHE A 116 -2.16 15.03 8.40
C PHE A 116 -2.72 15.51 9.74
N SER A 117 -4.00 15.28 10.02
CA SER A 117 -4.57 15.54 11.35
C SER A 117 -3.87 14.72 12.44
N ASN A 118 -3.62 13.44 12.17
CA ASN A 118 -2.87 12.59 13.10
C ASN A 118 -1.44 13.09 13.34
N GLN A 119 -0.75 13.53 12.28
CA GLN A 119 0.59 14.13 12.41
C GLN A 119 0.55 15.43 13.21
N LEU A 120 -0.39 16.33 12.91
CA LEU A 120 -0.53 17.61 13.60
C LEU A 120 -0.81 17.42 15.09
N LEU A 121 -1.80 16.59 15.44
CA LEU A 121 -2.14 16.33 16.83
C LEU A 121 -1.02 15.61 17.58
N SER A 122 -0.27 14.72 16.90
CA SER A 122 0.92 14.09 17.47
C SER A 122 2.02 15.10 17.78
N ILE A 123 2.28 16.06 16.87
CA ILE A 123 3.24 17.15 17.10
C ILE A 123 2.81 18.00 18.31
N LEU A 124 1.53 18.35 18.40
CA LEU A 124 0.99 19.08 19.54
C LEU A 124 1.11 18.29 20.85
N TYR A 125 0.91 16.97 20.80
CA TYR A 125 1.08 16.10 21.94
C TYR A 125 2.53 16.07 22.42
N ILE A 126 3.48 15.94 21.50
CA ILE A 126 4.92 16.01 21.81
C ILE A 126 5.24 17.37 22.43
N LEU A 127 4.81 18.48 21.80
CA LEU A 127 5.05 19.82 22.32
C LEU A 127 4.57 19.99 23.77
N LYS A 128 3.40 19.45 24.12
CA LYS A 128 2.83 19.54 25.48
C LYS A 128 3.49 18.60 26.48
N ASN A 129 3.98 17.44 26.03
CA ASN A 129 4.37 16.34 26.91
C ASN A 129 5.87 15.98 26.85
N HIS A 130 6.68 16.64 26.02
CA HIS A 130 8.05 16.22 25.70
C HIS A 130 8.93 15.91 26.91
N LYS A 131 8.76 16.61 28.05
CA LYS A 131 9.52 16.37 29.29
C LYS A 131 9.23 15.01 29.94
N LYS A 132 8.08 14.41 29.65
CA LYS A 132 7.62 13.12 30.17
C LYS A 132 7.80 11.99 29.15
N LEU A 133 8.21 12.31 27.92
CA LEU A 133 8.38 11.35 26.85
C LEU A 133 9.78 10.74 26.90
N GLU A 134 9.84 9.44 26.67
CA GLU A 134 11.10 8.72 26.51
C GLU A 134 11.60 8.83 25.08
N ASN A 135 12.92 8.71 24.89
CA ASN A 135 13.53 8.64 23.56
C ASN A 135 13.35 7.24 22.97
N LYS A 136 12.11 6.93 22.54
CA LYS A 136 11.74 5.68 21.89
C LYS A 136 10.64 5.92 20.85
N VAL A 137 10.48 4.97 19.94
CA VAL A 137 9.32 4.94 19.05
C VAL A 137 8.08 4.68 19.89
N MET A 138 7.15 5.62 19.90
CA MET A 138 5.89 5.54 20.62
C MET A 138 4.74 5.50 19.63
N LYS A 139 3.71 4.73 19.95
CA LYS A 139 2.45 4.78 19.22
C LYS A 139 1.76 6.12 19.48
N VAL A 140 0.96 6.57 18.52
CA VAL A 140 0.05 7.69 18.71
C VAL A 140 -0.94 7.33 19.85
N PRO A 141 -1.18 8.22 20.82
CA PRO A 141 -2.20 8.02 21.84
C PRO A 141 -3.58 7.78 21.23
N GLN A 142 -4.35 6.84 21.80
CA GLN A 142 -5.68 6.48 21.27
C GLN A 142 -6.66 7.64 21.25
N GLU A 143 -6.51 8.61 22.17
CA GLU A 143 -7.33 9.80 22.23
C GLU A 143 -7.16 10.67 20.98
N ILE A 144 -5.96 10.71 20.41
CA ILE A 144 -5.67 11.44 19.17
C ILE A 144 -6.34 10.75 17.99
N ASP A 145 -6.16 9.43 17.84
CA ASP A 145 -6.81 8.67 16.77
C ASP A 145 -8.34 8.83 16.81
N LYS A 146 -8.92 8.80 18.02
CA LYS A 146 -10.35 9.03 18.22
C LYS A 146 -10.77 10.46 17.87
N GLN A 147 -9.97 11.46 18.24
CA GLN A 147 -10.26 12.85 17.92
C GLN A 147 -10.26 13.07 16.40
N VAL A 148 -9.25 12.54 15.69
CA VAL A 148 -9.20 12.62 14.22
C VAL A 148 -10.43 12.00 13.57
N ALA A 149 -10.89 10.84 14.07
CA ALA A 149 -12.09 10.20 13.55
C ALA A 149 -13.36 11.04 13.78
N VAL A 150 -13.50 11.66 14.97
CA VAL A 150 -14.64 12.54 15.29
C VAL A 150 -14.62 13.79 14.40
N ASP A 151 -13.47 14.46 14.28
CA ASP A 151 -13.33 15.67 13.46
C ASP A 151 -13.61 15.39 11.98
N ALA A 152 -13.18 14.22 11.48
CA ALA A 152 -13.45 13.79 10.11
C ALA A 152 -14.95 13.55 9.87
N LEU A 153 -15.65 12.90 10.80
CA LEU A 153 -17.10 12.69 10.70
C LEU A 153 -17.86 14.02 10.73
N GLU A 154 -17.46 14.94 11.62
CA GLU A 154 -18.06 16.28 11.71
C GLU A 154 -17.87 17.06 10.40
N ALA A 155 -16.65 17.07 9.84
CA ALA A 155 -16.36 17.73 8.57
C ALA A 155 -17.17 17.13 7.39
N MET A 156 -17.48 15.84 7.44
CA MET A 156 -18.32 15.14 6.45
C MET A 156 -19.83 15.28 6.72
N GLY A 157 -20.23 15.94 7.81
CA GLY A 157 -21.64 16.07 8.21
C GLY A 157 -22.28 14.75 8.66
N VAL A 158 -21.48 13.74 9.02
CA VAL A 158 -21.95 12.43 9.47
C VAL A 158 -22.24 12.47 10.97
N LYS A 159 -23.46 12.07 11.34
CA LYS A 159 -23.89 11.96 12.74
C LYS A 159 -23.77 10.52 13.22
N THR A 160 -23.37 10.36 14.46
CA THR A 160 -23.29 9.07 15.14
C THR A 160 -24.09 9.10 16.45
N ASP A 161 -24.61 7.95 16.84
CA ASP A 161 -25.27 7.79 18.12
C ASP A 161 -24.27 7.87 19.28
N LYS A 162 -24.76 8.28 20.46
CA LYS A 162 -24.01 8.21 21.72
C LYS A 162 -24.56 7.06 22.55
N LEU A 163 -23.66 6.25 23.12
CA LEU A 163 -24.06 5.19 24.03
C LEU A 163 -24.88 5.76 25.19
N THR A 164 -25.96 5.08 25.54
CA THR A 164 -26.75 5.39 26.74
C THR A 164 -25.93 5.02 27.98
N LYS A 165 -26.31 5.57 29.14
CA LYS A 165 -25.68 5.21 30.42
C LYS A 165 -25.77 3.71 30.70
N GLU A 166 -26.89 3.09 30.32
CA GLU A 166 -27.12 1.65 30.45
C GLU A 166 -26.14 0.85 29.57
N GLN A 167 -25.98 1.23 28.30
CA GLN A 167 -25.02 0.58 27.40
C GLN A 167 -23.57 0.72 27.89
N ILE A 168 -23.18 1.88 28.43
CA ILE A 168 -21.84 2.09 29.01
C ILE A 168 -21.64 1.19 30.24
N SER A 169 -22.65 1.10 31.12
CA SER A 169 -22.60 0.23 32.30
C SER A 169 -22.47 -1.24 31.91
N TYR A 170 -23.25 -1.68 30.91
CA TYR A 170 -23.19 -3.05 30.40
C TYR A 170 -21.87 -3.37 29.70
N MET A 171 -21.30 -2.42 28.95
CA MET A 171 -20.00 -2.63 28.29
C MET A 171 -18.85 -2.78 29.30
N SER A 172 -18.96 -2.12 30.46
CA SER A 172 -17.91 -2.13 31.50
C SER A 172 -18.04 -3.31 32.48
N SER A 173 -19.03 -4.18 32.33
CA SER A 173 -19.29 -5.30 33.25
C SER A 173 -18.59 -6.61 32.90
N TRP A 174 -17.73 -6.62 31.87
CA TRP A 174 -16.95 -7.79 31.44
C TRP A 174 -15.53 -7.38 31.06
#